data_AF-A0A0M2KA07-F1
#
_entry.id   AF-A0A0M2KA07-F1
#
_cell.length_a   1.000
_cell.length_b   1.000
_cell.length_c   1.000
_cell.angle_alpha   90.00
_cell.angle_beta   90.00
_cell.angle_gamma   90.00
#
_symmetry.space_group_name_H-M   'P 1'
#
loop_
_entity.id
_entity.type
_entity.pdbx_description
1 polymer ?
#
loop_
_entity_poly.entity_id
_entity_poly.type
_entity_poly.pdbx_seq_one_letter_code
_entity_poly.pdbx_strand_id
1 'polypeptide(L)'
;MRELTSKEVHNVSGAGIFADLGSTIGGAIGRILDRGTAAGGLTTDAKTAGSILGSGIGSIFELDIVSAVRNISSGISAIVNFGISAISQIRAKKASV
;
A
#
# COMPACT_ATOMS: atom_id res chain seq x y z
N MET A 1 -8.33 -11.32 -36.54
CA MET A 1 -8.47 -10.93 -35.13
C MET A 1 -7.09 -10.60 -34.60
N ARG A 2 -6.89 -9.43 -33.98
CA ARG A 2 -5.63 -9.07 -33.32
C ARG A 2 -5.62 -9.69 -31.93
N GLU A 3 -4.52 -10.33 -31.54
CA GLU A 3 -4.32 -10.69 -30.14
C GLU A 3 -4.09 -9.40 -29.35
N LEU A 4 -4.87 -9.26 -28.28
CA LEU A 4 -4.73 -8.17 -27.34
C LEU A 4 -3.63 -8.53 -26.34
N THR A 5 -2.80 -7.56 -26.01
CA THR A 5 -1.86 -7.73 -24.90
C THR A 5 -2.61 -7.83 -23.58
N SER A 6 -2.03 -8.48 -22.57
CA SER A 6 -2.69 -8.66 -21.26
C SER A 6 -3.17 -7.35 -20.63
N LYS A 7 -2.50 -6.22 -20.90
CA LYS A 7 -2.94 -4.87 -20.47
C LYS A 7 -4.21 -4.40 -21.18
N GLU A 8 -4.33 -4.64 -22.47
CA GLU A 8 -5.51 -4.24 -23.24
C GLU A 8 -6.71 -5.12 -22.86
N VAL A 9 -6.50 -6.41 -22.58
CA VAL A 9 -7.55 -7.29 -22.06
C VAL A 9 -8.04 -6.80 -20.69
N HIS A 10 -7.12 -6.41 -19.79
CA HIS A 10 -7.42 -5.91 -18.45
C HIS A 10 -8.23 -4.59 -18.48
N ASN A 11 -7.86 -3.66 -19.37
CA ASN A 11 -8.58 -2.40 -19.54
C ASN A 11 -10.00 -2.58 -20.12
N VAL A 12 -10.22 -3.59 -20.96
CA VAL A 12 -11.54 -3.85 -21.56
C VAL A 12 -12.42 -4.70 -20.64
N SER A 13 -11.83 -5.51 -19.76
CA SER A 13 -12.57 -6.33 -18.78
C SER A 13 -12.97 -5.58 -17.50
N GLY A 14 -12.48 -4.36 -17.30
CA GLY A 14 -12.69 -3.61 -16.05
C GLY A 14 -11.95 -4.21 -14.85
N ALA A 15 -11.02 -5.14 -15.11
CA ALA A 15 -10.11 -5.62 -14.09
C ALA A 15 -9.14 -4.49 -13.70
N GLY A 16 -8.75 -4.44 -12.42
CA GLY A 16 -7.89 -3.40 -11.86
C GLY A 16 -8.64 -2.20 -11.23
N ILE A 17 -9.92 -1.98 -11.52
CA ILE A 17 -10.67 -0.80 -11.03
C ILE A 17 -10.79 -0.78 -9.49
N PHE A 18 -11.10 -1.92 -8.87
CA PHE A 18 -11.21 -2.01 -7.41
C PHE A 18 -9.83 -2.03 -6.76
N ALA A 19 -8.83 -2.66 -7.39
CA ALA A 19 -7.44 -2.62 -6.95
C ALA A 19 -6.89 -1.19 -6.96
N ASP A 20 -7.16 -0.41 -8.01
CA ASP A 20 -6.73 0.99 -8.11
C ASP A 20 -7.49 1.89 -7.13
N LEU A 21 -8.80 1.66 -6.95
CA LEU A 21 -9.60 2.36 -5.96
C LEU A 21 -9.08 2.08 -4.55
N GLY A 22 -8.88 0.81 -4.21
CA GLY A 22 -8.32 0.38 -2.94
C GLY A 22 -6.93 0.97 -2.70
N SER A 23 -6.07 0.97 -3.71
CA SER A 23 -4.74 1.60 -3.66
C SER A 23 -4.80 3.10 -3.39
N THR A 24 -5.76 3.78 -4.01
CA THR A 24 -5.96 5.22 -3.84
C THR A 24 -6.44 5.55 -2.42
N ILE A 25 -7.43 4.80 -1.91
CA ILE A 25 -7.96 4.98 -0.56
C ILE A 25 -6.89 4.66 0.48
N GLY A 26 -6.24 3.50 0.35
CA GLY A 26 -5.17 3.08 1.26
C GLY A 26 -3.98 4.06 1.26
N GLY A 27 -3.61 4.57 0.09
CA GLY A 27 -2.57 5.60 -0.04
C GLY A 27 -2.98 6.97 0.49
N ALA A 28 -4.28 7.31 0.48
CA ALA A 28 -4.77 8.54 1.11
C ALA A 28 -4.67 8.46 2.63
N ILE A 29 -5.09 7.33 3.22
CA ILE A 29 -4.97 7.07 4.66
C ILE A 29 -3.50 7.06 5.08
N GLY A 30 -2.65 6.33 4.36
CA GLY A 30 -1.22 6.28 4.65
C GLY A 30 -0.54 7.66 4.58
N ARG A 31 -0.96 8.53 3.65
CA ARG A 31 -0.50 9.93 3.58
C ARG A 31 -0.84 10.75 4.81
N ILE A 32 -2.03 10.56 5.37
CA ILE A 32 -2.44 11.26 6.60
C ILE A 32 -1.54 10.80 7.75
N LEU A 33 -1.28 9.50 7.83
CA LEU A 33 -0.42 8.92 8.84
C LEU A 33 1.02 9.45 8.73
N ASP A 34 1.59 9.47 7.52
CA ASP A 34 2.94 10.01 7.26
C ASP A 34 3.07 11.49 7.62
N ARG A 35 2.02 12.28 7.37
CA ARG A 35 2.00 13.69 7.82
C ARG A 35 1.97 13.82 9.33
N GLY A 36 1.22 12.95 10.01
CA GLY A 36 1.14 12.92 11.48
C GLY A 36 2.47 12.52 12.12
N THR A 37 3.13 11.48 11.61
CA THR A 37 4.45 11.03 12.09
C THR A 37 5.54 12.05 11.76
N ALA A 38 5.47 12.71 10.61
CA ALA A 38 6.38 13.81 10.25
C ALA A 38 6.27 14.99 11.22
N ALA A 39 5.07 15.34 11.69
CA ALA A 39 4.90 16.37 12.72
C ALA A 39 5.56 15.98 14.06
N GLY A 40 5.67 14.68 14.35
CA GLY A 40 6.43 14.13 15.48
C GLY A 40 7.95 14.04 15.25
N GLY A 41 8.44 14.41 14.06
CA GLY A 41 9.84 14.34 13.67
C GLY A 41 10.28 12.95 13.18
N LEU A 42 9.35 12.12 12.71
CA LEU A 42 9.63 10.79 12.18
C LEU A 42 9.46 10.80 10.65
N THR A 43 10.37 10.14 9.94
CA THR A 43 10.26 9.93 8.49
C THR A 43 9.76 8.53 8.23
N THR A 44 8.52 8.41 7.75
CA THR A 44 7.86 7.12 7.53
C THR A 44 7.25 7.03 6.13
N ASP A 45 6.90 5.80 5.70
CA ASP A 45 6.25 5.54 4.41
C ASP A 45 5.03 4.62 4.56
N ALA A 46 4.05 5.08 5.34
CA ALA A 46 2.75 4.45 5.47
C ALA A 46 1.91 4.58 4.18
N LYS A 47 2.14 5.61 3.37
CA LYS A 47 1.47 5.78 2.07
C LYS A 47 1.67 4.56 1.18
N THR A 48 2.91 4.14 0.96
CA THR A 48 3.20 2.98 0.11
C THR A 48 2.60 1.70 0.69
N ALA A 49 2.75 1.49 1.99
CA ALA A 49 2.19 0.32 2.68
C ALA A 49 0.65 0.27 2.55
N GLY A 50 -0.02 1.40 2.77
CA GLY A 50 -1.46 1.54 2.65
C GLY A 50 -1.96 1.35 1.22
N SER A 51 -1.25 1.89 0.22
CA SER A 51 -1.59 1.67 -1.20
C SER A 51 -1.48 0.21 -1.62
N ILE A 52 -0.41 -0.49 -1.21
CA ILE A 52 -0.21 -1.90 -1.56
C ILE A 52 -1.28 -2.77 -0.88
N LEU A 53 -1.55 -2.55 0.41
CA LEU A 53 -2.60 -3.28 1.12
C LEU A 53 -3.99 -3.02 0.51
N GLY A 54 -4.30 -1.75 0.23
CA GLY A 54 -5.56 -1.35 -0.38
C GLY A 54 -5.74 -1.95 -1.77
N SER A 55 -4.68 -2.01 -2.57
CA SER A 55 -4.68 -2.70 -3.86
C SER A 55 -5.02 -4.18 -3.71
N GLY A 56 -4.41 -4.86 -2.74
CA GLY A 56 -4.69 -6.26 -2.47
C GLY A 56 -6.13 -6.52 -2.04
N ILE A 57 -6.71 -5.66 -1.21
CA ILE A 57 -8.13 -5.73 -0.85
C ILE A 57 -9.02 -5.52 -2.09
N GLY A 58 -8.68 -4.56 -2.94
CA GLY A 58 -9.39 -4.31 -4.18
C GLY A 58 -9.36 -5.49 -5.15
N SER A 59 -8.21 -6.16 -5.27
CA SER A 59 -8.07 -7.37 -6.09
C SER A 59 -8.96 -8.54 -5.64
N ILE A 60 -9.41 -8.58 -4.38
CA ILE A 60 -10.41 -9.58 -3.92
C ILE A 60 -11.73 -9.39 -4.67
N PHE A 61 -12.18 -8.15 -4.82
CA PHE A 61 -13.44 -7.83 -5.49
C PHE A 61 -13.38 -8.07 -7.00
N GLU A 62 -12.17 -8.20 -7.54
CA GLU A 62 -11.90 -8.54 -8.95
C GLU A 62 -11.72 -10.05 -9.15
N LEU A 63 -11.82 -10.85 -8.09
CA LEU A 63 -11.53 -12.28 -8.09
C LEU A 63 -10.09 -12.63 -8.52
N ASP A 64 -9.17 -11.65 -8.51
CA ASP A 64 -7.74 -11.88 -8.70
C ASP A 64 -7.10 -12.26 -7.36
N ILE A 65 -7.38 -13.49 -6.95
CA ILE A 65 -6.95 -14.02 -5.64
C ILE A 65 -5.41 -14.08 -5.55
N VAL A 66 -4.71 -14.30 -6.66
CA VAL A 66 -3.25 -14.39 -6.67
C VAL A 66 -2.64 -13.03 -6.38
N SER A 67 -3.09 -11.98 -7.07
CA SER A 67 -2.64 -10.61 -6.79
C SER A 67 -3.11 -10.13 -5.44
N ALA A 68 -4.33 -10.48 -5.02
CA ALA A 68 -4.86 -10.14 -3.70
C ALA A 68 -3.95 -10.66 -2.57
N VAL A 69 -3.60 -11.94 -2.59
CA VAL A 69 -2.74 -12.53 -1.56
C VAL A 69 -1.34 -11.90 -1.56
N ARG A 70 -0.74 -11.68 -2.74
CA ARG A 70 0.58 -11.03 -2.87
C ARG A 70 0.58 -9.59 -2.36
N ASN A 71 -0.40 -8.80 -2.75
CA ASN A 71 -0.49 -7.40 -2.37
C ASN A 71 -0.87 -7.25 -0.88
N ILE A 72 -1.76 -8.09 -0.34
CA ILE A 72 -2.07 -8.08 1.09
C ILE A 72 -0.85 -8.47 1.92
N SER A 73 -0.17 -9.56 1.57
CA SER A 73 1.03 -10.00 2.30
C SER A 73 2.15 -8.96 2.25
N SER A 74 2.43 -8.38 1.07
CA SER A 74 3.39 -7.29 0.92
C SER A 74 2.97 -6.05 1.72
N GLY A 75 1.69 -5.68 1.67
CA GLY A 75 1.13 -4.55 2.41
C GLY A 75 1.28 -4.71 3.93
N ILE A 76 0.97 -5.89 4.48
CA ILE A 76 1.15 -6.18 5.90
C ILE A 76 2.63 -6.07 6.28
N SER A 77 3.54 -6.65 5.49
CA SER A 77 4.98 -6.56 5.77
C SER A 77 5.48 -5.10 5.76
N ALA A 78 4.96 -4.27 4.84
CA ALA A 78 5.29 -2.85 4.78
C ALA A 78 4.77 -2.08 6.00
N ILE A 79 3.58 -2.41 6.52
CA ILE A 79 3.04 -1.82 7.77
C ILE A 79 3.91 -2.19 8.98
N VAL A 80 4.33 -3.45 9.07
CA VAL A 80 5.23 -3.89 10.16
C VAL A 80 6.57 -3.16 10.08
N ASN A 81 7.16 -3.05 8.89
CA ASN A 81 8.40 -2.32 8.67
C ASN A 81 8.27 -0.82 8.99
N PHE A 82 7.13 -0.21 8.66
CA PHE A 82 6.79 1.16 9.09
C PHE A 82 6.85 1.30 10.62
N GLY A 83 6.21 0.37 11.36
CA GLY A 83 6.18 0.41 12.82
C GLY A 83 7.57 0.24 13.44
N ILE A 84 8.35 -0.72 12.93
CA ILE A 84 9.75 -0.94 13.36
C ILE A 84 10.60 0.31 13.09
N SER A 85 10.47 0.92 11.91
CA SER A 85 11.19 2.14 11.54
C SER A 85 10.84 3.29 12.47
N ALA A 86 9.56 3.50 12.78
CA ALA A 86 9.12 4.55 13.68
C ALA A 86 9.71 4.37 15.10
N ILE A 87 9.65 3.15 15.64
CA ILE A 87 10.21 2.83 16.96
C ILE A 87 11.74 3.04 16.97
N SER A 88 12.43 2.58 15.93
CA SER A 88 13.88 2.74 15.79
C SER A 88 14.28 4.22 15.82
N GLN A 89 13.56 5.07 15.09
CA GLN A 89 13.79 6.51 15.05
C GLN A 89 13.53 7.18 16.42
N ILE A 90 12.44 6.81 17.11
CA ILE A 90 12.15 7.32 18.46
C ILE A 90 13.28 6.94 19.43
N ARG A 91 13.75 5.69 19.37
CA ARG A 91 14.83 5.21 20.24
C ARG A 91 16.14 5.95 19.96
N ALA A 92 16.48 6.16 18.69
CA ALA A 92 17.66 6.93 18.28
C ALA A 92 17.58 8.39 18.76
N LYS A 93 16.41 9.02 18.66
CA LYS A 93 16.17 10.37 19.16
C LYS A 93 16.32 10.45 20.69
N LYS A 94 15.86 9.45 21.45
CA LYS A 94 16.02 9.42 22.90
C LYS A 94 17.47 9.19 23.35
N ALA A 95 18.28 8.47 22.55
CA ALA A 95 19.69 8.22 22.86
C ALA A 95 20.61 9.42 22.57
N SER A 96 20.12 10.45 21.87
CA SER A 96 20.87 11.64 21.48
C SER A 96 20.54 12.88 22.32
N VAL A 97 19.69 12.73 23.35
CA VAL A 97 19.36 13.73 24.37
C VAL A 97 19.94 13.28 25.70
#